data_AF-A0A8J2W9J5-F1
#
_entry.id   AF-A0A8J2W9J5-F1
#
_cell.length_a   1.000
_cell.length_b   1.000
_cell.length_c   1.000
_cell.angle_alpha   90.00
_cell.angle_beta   90.00
_cell.angle_gamma   90.00
#
_symmetry.space_group_name_H-M   'P 1'
#
loop_
_entity.id
_entity.type
_entity.pdbx_description
1 polymer ?
#
loop_
_entity_poly.entity_id
_entity_poly.type
_entity_poly.pdbx_seq_one_letter_code
_entity_poly.pdbx_strand_id
1 'polypeptide(L)'
;MPSKKRLFEIDDMEKTELRKLIEKCAANTMGSKLINQQKEFFSKMVVDAVLMIDDLLPLNVIGIKKVPGGALEDTLLVAGVPFKKTFSNPGFELQPKQYTNPKIALLNIELDLKSERDNAEVHLDNDEEYQKVVYAEWTILFDKLEKIYSSGAKIVLSKLPIGDDATQYFADHEMYSPAMFQKKI
;
A
#
# COMPACT_ATOMS: atom_id res chain seq x y z
N MET A 1 30.97 -16.65 -45.86
CA MET A 1 31.15 -16.14 -44.48
C MET A 1 30.05 -15.14 -44.20
N PRO A 2 29.06 -15.44 -43.33
CA PRO A 2 27.99 -14.50 -43.04
C PRO A 2 28.54 -13.40 -42.13
N SER A 3 28.42 -12.16 -42.60
CA SER A 3 28.72 -10.93 -41.88
C SER A 3 28.00 -10.93 -40.53
N LYS A 4 28.75 -10.84 -39.43
CA LYS A 4 28.22 -10.44 -38.13
C LYS A 4 27.59 -9.05 -38.30
N LYS A 5 26.26 -9.00 -38.48
CA LYS A 5 25.47 -7.78 -38.24
C LYS A 5 25.73 -7.44 -36.78
N ARG A 6 26.53 -6.40 -36.52
CA ARG A 6 26.70 -5.89 -35.15
C ARG A 6 25.30 -5.56 -34.66
N LEU A 7 24.89 -6.22 -33.58
CA LEU A 7 23.80 -5.73 -32.75
C LEU A 7 24.16 -4.28 -32.43
N PHE A 8 23.27 -3.36 -32.76
CA PHE A 8 23.42 -1.92 -32.61
C PHE A 8 24.14 -1.58 -31.29
N GLU A 9 25.17 -0.73 -31.36
CA GLU A 9 25.77 -0.13 -30.16
C GLU A 9 24.69 0.75 -29.53
N ILE A 10 24.03 0.23 -28.49
CA ILE A 10 22.88 0.87 -27.82
C ILE A 10 23.32 2.16 -27.11
N ASP A 11 24.61 2.31 -26.81
CA ASP A 11 25.16 3.42 -26.03
C ASP A 11 25.04 4.80 -26.71
N ASP A 12 24.97 4.87 -28.05
CA ASP A 12 24.92 6.14 -28.79
C ASP A 12 23.50 6.52 -29.27
N MET A 13 22.46 5.81 -28.82
CA MET A 13 21.09 6.10 -29.24
C MET A 13 20.48 7.27 -28.46
N GLU A 14 19.88 8.21 -29.19
CA GLU A 14 18.99 9.22 -28.62
C GLU A 14 17.90 8.57 -27.74
N LYS A 15 17.66 9.11 -26.54
CA LYS A 15 16.77 8.52 -25.52
C LYS A 15 15.38 8.21 -26.07
N THR A 16 14.90 9.05 -26.97
CA THR A 16 13.60 8.90 -27.64
C THR A 16 13.56 7.67 -28.56
N GLU A 17 14.63 7.43 -29.31
CA GLU A 17 14.72 6.27 -30.22
C GLU A 17 14.94 4.97 -29.43
N LEU A 18 15.72 5.03 -28.35
CA LEU A 18 15.88 3.91 -27.42
C LEU A 18 14.54 3.50 -26.82
N ARG A 19 13.75 4.46 -26.34
CA ARG A 19 12.42 4.20 -25.79
C ARG A 19 11.52 3.50 -26.81
N LYS A 20 11.43 4.01 -28.04
CA LYS A 20 10.63 3.38 -29.12
C LYS A 20 11.08 1.96 -29.42
N LEU A 21 12.39 1.69 -29.37
CA LEU A 21 12.93 0.36 -29.60
C LEU A 21 12.47 -0.61 -28.51
N ILE A 22 12.56 -0.21 -27.23
CA ILE A 22 12.14 -1.03 -26.09
C ILE A 22 10.63 -1.26 -26.11
N GLU A 23 9.83 -0.26 -26.48
CA GLU A 23 8.37 -0.41 -26.65
C GLU A 23 8.03 -1.44 -27.75
N LYS A 24 8.75 -1.44 -28.87
CA LYS A 24 8.59 -2.46 -29.93
C LYS A 24 8.99 -3.85 -29.44
N CYS A 25 10.08 -3.97 -28.69
CA CYS A 25 10.50 -5.23 -28.09
C CYS A 25 9.42 -5.78 -27.14
N ALA A 26 8.88 -4.95 -26.25
CA ALA A 26 7.79 -5.31 -25.35
C ALA A 26 6.53 -5.75 -26.12
N ALA A 27 6.13 -5.01 -27.16
CA ALA A 27 4.97 -5.36 -27.99
C ALA A 27 5.14 -6.70 -28.70
N ASN A 28 6.34 -7.01 -29.20
CA ASN A 28 6.63 -8.29 -29.84
C ASN A 28 6.48 -9.47 -28.89
N THR A 29 6.93 -9.34 -27.63
CA THR A 29 6.77 -10.39 -26.60
C THR A 29 5.30 -10.67 -26.27
N MET A 30 4.42 -9.70 -26.49
CA MET A 30 2.97 -9.82 -26.25
C MET A 30 2.19 -10.36 -27.46
N GLY A 31 2.80 -10.39 -28.65
CA GLY A 31 2.12 -10.74 -29.90
C GLY A 31 1.55 -12.16 -29.98
N SER A 32 2.11 -13.11 -29.22
CA SER A 32 1.64 -14.49 -29.12
C SER A 32 0.74 -14.77 -27.90
N LYS A 33 0.39 -13.73 -27.12
CA LYS A 33 -0.39 -13.85 -25.88
C LYS A 33 -1.81 -13.32 -26.09
N LEU A 34 -2.70 -13.61 -25.13
CA LEU A 34 -4.10 -13.17 -25.15
C LEU A 34 -4.25 -11.64 -25.30
N ILE A 35 -3.27 -10.88 -24.80
CA ILE A 35 -3.23 -9.42 -24.83
C ILE A 35 -2.69 -8.84 -26.16
N ASN A 36 -2.52 -9.64 -27.22
CA ASN A 36 -2.00 -9.18 -28.52
C ASN A 36 -2.81 -8.01 -29.09
N GLN A 37 -4.13 -7.99 -28.91
CA GLN A 37 -4.99 -6.90 -29.38
C GLN A 37 -4.64 -5.57 -28.70
N GLN A 38 -4.28 -5.59 -27.42
CA GLN A 38 -3.93 -4.42 -26.62
C GLN A 38 -2.41 -4.27 -26.40
N LYS A 39 -1.57 -4.91 -27.23
CA LYS A 39 -0.11 -4.94 -27.02
C LYS A 39 0.52 -3.55 -27.02
N GLU A 40 0.00 -2.62 -27.81
CA GLU A 40 0.51 -1.24 -27.89
C GLU A 40 0.20 -0.44 -26.63
N PHE A 41 -0.93 -0.74 -25.98
CA PHE A 41 -1.32 -0.12 -24.72
C PHE A 41 -0.45 -0.64 -23.57
N PHE A 42 -0.31 -1.97 -23.45
CA PHE A 42 0.50 -2.57 -22.40
C PHE A 42 2.01 -2.38 -22.61
N SER A 43 2.51 -2.29 -23.85
CA SER A 43 3.94 -2.08 -24.10
C SER A 43 4.42 -0.74 -23.55
N LYS A 44 3.67 0.34 -23.78
CA LYS A 44 3.95 1.67 -23.22
C LYS A 44 3.96 1.62 -21.70
N MET A 45 2.93 0.99 -21.11
CA MET A 45 2.79 0.85 -19.67
C MET A 45 3.95 0.09 -19.02
N VAL A 46 4.40 -1.01 -19.63
CA VAL A 46 5.53 -1.81 -19.13
C VAL A 46 6.83 -1.01 -19.20
N VAL A 47 7.05 -0.28 -20.30
CA VAL A 47 8.24 0.56 -20.46
C VAL A 47 8.25 1.69 -19.43
N ASP A 48 7.10 2.34 -19.20
CA ASP A 48 6.97 3.36 -18.15
C ASP A 48 7.26 2.79 -16.75
N ALA A 49 6.71 1.62 -16.43
CA ALA A 49 6.95 0.97 -15.14
C ALA A 49 8.42 0.64 -14.90
N VAL A 50 9.14 0.16 -15.92
CA VAL A 50 10.56 -0.19 -15.82
C VAL A 50 11.43 1.07 -15.71
N LEU A 51 11.12 2.12 -16.46
CA LEU A 51 11.88 3.39 -16.42
C LEU A 51 11.68 4.18 -15.12
N MET A 52 10.59 3.93 -14.37
CA MET A 52 10.37 4.54 -13.06
C MET A 52 11.20 3.91 -11.93
N ILE A 53 11.74 2.71 -12.16
CA ILE A 53 12.46 1.96 -11.13
C ILE A 53 13.94 2.33 -11.19
N ASP A 54 14.54 2.49 -10.01
CA ASP A 54 15.98 2.71 -9.88
C ASP A 54 16.75 1.45 -10.29
N ASP A 55 17.91 1.62 -10.92
CA ASP A 55 18.76 0.54 -11.42
C ASP A 55 19.18 -0.45 -10.31
N LEU A 56 19.15 0.01 -9.05
CA LEU A 56 19.47 -0.79 -7.87
C LEU A 56 18.33 -1.68 -7.37
N LEU A 57 17.10 -1.48 -7.85
CA LEU A 57 15.92 -2.20 -7.38
C LEU A 57 15.64 -3.44 -8.24
N PRO A 58 15.38 -4.60 -7.61
CA PRO A 58 15.03 -5.82 -8.33
C PRO A 58 13.68 -5.71 -9.04
N LEU A 59 13.51 -6.39 -10.18
CA LEU A 59 12.26 -6.38 -10.96
C LEU A 59 11.02 -6.89 -10.21
N ASN A 60 11.20 -7.59 -9.08
CA ASN A 60 10.10 -8.09 -8.24
C ASN A 60 9.34 -6.96 -7.50
N VAL A 61 9.79 -5.71 -7.58
CA VAL A 61 9.05 -4.55 -7.08
C VAL A 61 7.85 -4.18 -7.96
N ILE A 62 7.83 -4.63 -9.23
CA ILE A 62 6.69 -4.43 -10.12
C ILE A 62 5.60 -5.44 -9.76
N GLY A 63 4.60 -4.99 -9.03
CA GLY A 63 3.41 -5.78 -8.71
C GLY A 63 2.32 -5.63 -9.77
N ILE A 64 1.66 -6.72 -10.15
CA ILE A 64 0.45 -6.70 -10.98
C ILE A 64 -0.76 -7.00 -10.09
N LYS A 65 -1.61 -5.99 -9.86
CA LYS A 65 -2.85 -6.18 -9.11
C LYS A 65 -4.01 -6.50 -10.04
N LYS A 66 -4.56 -7.70 -9.94
CA LYS A 66 -5.78 -8.09 -10.65
C LYS A 66 -7.02 -7.64 -9.87
N VAL A 67 -7.89 -6.89 -10.53
CA VAL A 67 -9.21 -6.50 -10.02
C VAL A 67 -10.25 -7.13 -10.95
N PRO A 68 -11.22 -7.91 -10.44
CA PRO A 68 -12.26 -8.49 -11.28
C PRO A 68 -13.24 -7.43 -11.77
N GLY A 69 -13.68 -7.55 -13.02
CA GLY A 69 -14.53 -6.55 -13.69
C GLY A 69 -13.71 -5.53 -14.49
N GLY A 70 -14.41 -4.73 -15.31
CA GLY A 70 -13.80 -3.75 -16.22
C GLY A 70 -13.27 -4.36 -17.52
N ALA A 71 -12.80 -3.49 -18.41
CA ALA A 71 -12.10 -3.84 -19.64
C ALA A 71 -10.58 -3.88 -19.43
N LEU A 72 -9.84 -4.53 -20.34
CA LEU A 72 -8.36 -4.52 -20.29
C LEU A 72 -7.78 -3.12 -20.43
N GLU A 73 -8.45 -2.27 -21.19
CA GLU A 73 -8.07 -0.87 -21.47
C GLU A 73 -8.28 0.05 -20.25
N ASP A 74 -9.04 -0.40 -19.24
CA ASP A 74 -9.20 0.31 -17.96
C ASP A 74 -7.98 0.13 -17.03
N THR A 75 -6.96 -0.61 -17.46
CA THR A 75 -5.75 -0.85 -16.64
C THR A 75 -4.95 0.45 -16.48
N LEU A 76 -4.50 0.72 -15.26
CA LEU A 76 -3.72 1.92 -14.95
C LEU A 76 -2.37 1.54 -14.35
N LEU A 77 -1.33 2.26 -14.73
CA LEU A 77 -0.05 2.23 -14.02
C LEU A 77 -0.12 3.20 -12.84
N VAL A 78 0.02 2.67 -11.64
CA VAL A 78 0.09 3.47 -10.42
C VAL A 78 1.56 3.62 -10.04
N ALA A 79 2.06 4.85 -10.00
CA ALA A 79 3.40 5.19 -9.52
C ALA A 79 3.44 5.13 -7.97
N GLY A 80 3.28 3.93 -7.42
CA GLY A 80 3.18 3.69 -5.99
C GLY A 80 2.72 2.28 -5.67
N VAL A 81 2.33 2.06 -4.42
CA VAL A 81 1.90 0.73 -3.95
C VAL A 81 0.39 0.74 -3.69
N PRO A 82 -0.43 0.09 -4.54
CA PRO A 82 -1.86 -0.04 -4.29
C PRO A 82 -2.12 -1.11 -3.24
N PHE A 83 -3.02 -0.81 -2.29
CA PHE A 83 -3.47 -1.77 -1.28
C PHE A 83 -4.92 -2.17 -1.53
N LYS A 84 -5.24 -3.44 -1.27
CA LYS A 84 -6.64 -3.90 -1.30
C LYS A 84 -7.36 -3.25 -0.13
N LYS A 85 -8.54 -2.65 -0.36
CA LYS A 85 -9.44 -2.21 0.72
C LYS A 85 -9.67 -3.38 1.67
N THR A 86 -9.38 -3.16 2.94
CA THR A 86 -9.60 -4.14 4.00
C THR A 86 -10.99 -3.96 4.59
N PHE A 87 -11.35 -4.81 5.55
CA PHE A 87 -12.58 -4.63 6.31
C PHE A 87 -12.67 -3.18 6.84
N SER A 88 -13.86 -2.61 6.78
CA SER A 88 -14.11 -1.22 7.17
C SER A 88 -14.84 -1.25 8.51
N ASN A 89 -14.20 -0.70 9.53
CA ASN A 89 -14.80 -0.53 10.85
C ASN A 89 -15.76 0.68 10.86
N PRO A 90 -16.64 0.79 11.86
CA PRO A 90 -17.38 2.03 12.15
C PRO A 90 -16.43 3.24 12.16
N GLY A 91 -16.86 4.36 11.58
CA GLY A 91 -16.03 5.56 11.41
C GLY A 91 -15.19 5.57 10.13
N PHE A 92 -14.96 4.45 9.46
CA PHE A 92 -14.21 4.42 8.20
C PHE A 92 -14.81 5.35 7.15
N GLU A 93 -16.13 5.36 6.94
CA GLU A 93 -16.82 6.21 5.96
C GLU A 93 -16.55 7.71 6.19
N LEU A 94 -16.37 8.14 7.45
CA LEU A 94 -16.16 9.53 7.83
C LEU A 94 -14.71 9.99 7.61
N GLN A 95 -13.76 9.05 7.50
CA GLN A 95 -12.36 9.39 7.28
C GLN A 95 -12.12 9.95 5.86
N PRO A 96 -11.34 11.03 5.71
CA PRO A 96 -11.00 11.57 4.39
C PRO A 96 -10.35 10.50 3.50
N LYS A 97 -10.72 10.49 2.21
CA LYS A 97 -10.26 9.50 1.22
C LYS A 97 -9.11 9.99 0.36
N GLN A 98 -8.82 11.28 0.41
CA GLN A 98 -7.76 11.90 -0.37
C GLN A 98 -6.98 12.85 0.53
N TYR A 99 -5.66 12.77 0.43
CA TYR A 99 -4.73 13.63 1.16
C TYR A 99 -3.68 14.16 0.19
N THR A 100 -3.22 15.38 0.42
CA THR A 100 -2.11 15.99 -0.31
C THR A 100 -0.85 15.89 0.54
N ASN A 101 0.17 15.18 0.03
CA ASN A 101 1.45 14.95 0.72
C ASN A 101 1.31 14.45 2.17
N PRO A 102 0.57 13.35 2.42
CA PRO A 102 0.36 12.84 3.77
C PRO A 102 1.63 12.21 4.35
N LYS A 103 1.84 12.36 5.66
CA LYS A 103 2.77 11.53 6.41
C LYS A 103 2.11 10.19 6.73
N ILE A 104 2.81 9.09 6.44
CA ILE A 104 2.32 7.72 6.62
C ILE A 104 3.06 7.07 7.79
N ALA A 105 2.31 6.60 8.80
CA ALA A 105 2.83 5.77 9.88
C ALA A 105 2.67 4.29 9.52
N LEU A 106 3.78 3.56 9.51
CA LEU A 106 3.82 2.11 9.31
C LEU A 106 4.08 1.43 10.65
N LEU A 107 3.08 0.72 11.15
CA LEU A 107 3.05 0.14 12.49
C LEU A 107 2.92 -1.38 12.45
N ASN A 108 3.39 -2.01 13.52
CA ASN A 108 3.22 -3.44 13.78
C ASN A 108 2.70 -3.64 15.22
N ILE A 109 1.68 -2.87 15.59
CA ILE A 109 1.05 -2.89 16.93
C ILE A 109 -0.47 -3.00 16.80
N GLU A 110 -1.10 -3.70 17.73
CA GLU A 110 -2.55 -3.75 17.85
C GLU A 110 -3.05 -2.44 18.49
N LEU A 111 -4.08 -1.83 17.89
CA LEU A 111 -4.70 -0.60 18.39
C LEU A 111 -6.14 -0.91 18.79
N ASP A 112 -6.29 -1.73 19.82
CA ASP A 112 -7.58 -2.18 20.34
C ASP A 112 -7.52 -2.30 21.86
N LEU A 113 -8.68 -2.36 22.50
CA LEU A 113 -8.81 -2.65 23.93
C LEU A 113 -8.50 -4.13 24.15
N LYS A 114 -7.23 -4.41 24.43
CA LYS A 114 -6.76 -5.74 24.79
C LYS A 114 -5.73 -5.63 25.88
N SER A 115 -5.76 -6.59 26.80
CA SER A 115 -4.76 -6.67 27.85
C SER A 115 -3.36 -6.84 27.24
N GLU A 116 -2.42 -5.96 27.61
CA GLU A 116 -1.08 -5.91 26.99
C GLU A 116 -0.20 -7.14 27.28
N ARG A 117 -0.62 -7.99 28.24
CA ARG A 117 0.11 -9.19 28.64
C ARG A 117 -0.79 -10.41 28.56
N ASP A 118 -0.40 -11.35 27.71
CA ASP A 118 -0.93 -12.71 27.78
C ASP A 118 -0.58 -13.28 29.17
N ASN A 119 -1.59 -13.70 29.94
CA ASN A 119 -1.50 -14.30 31.28
C ASN A 119 -1.20 -13.34 32.46
N ALA A 120 -1.58 -12.07 32.38
CA ALA A 120 -1.66 -11.25 33.58
C ALA A 120 -2.92 -11.62 34.39
N GLU A 121 -2.75 -12.31 35.52
CA GLU A 121 -3.83 -12.49 36.48
C GLU A 121 -4.06 -11.19 37.25
N VAL A 122 -5.18 -10.53 36.99
CA VAL A 122 -5.63 -9.38 37.76
C VAL A 122 -6.57 -9.91 38.85
N HIS A 123 -6.14 -9.81 40.11
CA HIS A 123 -7.03 -10.05 41.25
C HIS A 123 -7.80 -8.77 41.54
N LEU A 124 -9.12 -8.88 41.61
CA LEU A 124 -10.02 -7.76 41.84
C LEU A 124 -10.84 -8.07 43.08
N ASP A 125 -10.68 -7.27 44.12
CA ASP A 125 -11.32 -7.51 45.40
C ASP A 125 -12.62 -6.70 45.57
N ASN A 126 -12.83 -5.68 44.74
CA ASN A 126 -13.98 -4.78 44.79
C ASN A 126 -14.30 -4.12 43.43
N ASP A 127 -15.50 -3.56 43.32
CA ASP A 127 -15.96 -2.87 42.11
C ASP A 127 -15.10 -1.63 41.76
N GLU A 128 -14.51 -0.97 42.76
CA GLU A 128 -13.66 0.21 42.53
C GLU A 128 -12.35 -0.15 41.81
N GLU A 129 -11.75 -1.29 42.14
CA GLU A 129 -10.56 -1.81 41.47
C GLU A 129 -10.84 -2.22 40.03
N TYR A 130 -12.00 -2.82 39.76
CA TYR A 130 -12.41 -3.14 38.39
C TYR A 130 -12.48 -1.88 37.53
N GLN A 131 -13.12 -0.81 38.03
CA GLN A 131 -13.20 0.46 37.31
C GLN A 131 -11.80 1.05 37.03
N LYS A 132 -10.88 1.01 38.00
CA LYS A 132 -9.51 1.49 37.82
C LYS A 132 -8.78 0.76 36.68
N VAL A 133 -8.96 -0.55 36.56
CA VAL A 133 -8.34 -1.35 35.49
C VAL A 133 -8.90 -0.94 34.14
N VAL A 134 -10.23 -0.83 34.03
CA VAL A 134 -10.88 -0.36 32.79
C VAL A 134 -10.36 1.01 32.38
N TYR A 135 -10.31 1.98 33.31
CA TYR A 135 -9.76 3.32 33.02
C TYR A 135 -8.30 3.29 32.60
N ALA A 136 -7.49 2.41 33.21
CA ALA A 136 -6.08 2.26 32.83
C ALA A 136 -5.93 1.75 31.39
N GLU A 137 -6.72 0.75 30.98
CA GLU A 137 -6.69 0.22 29.61
C GLU A 137 -7.06 1.29 28.57
N TRP A 138 -8.12 2.06 28.85
CA TRP A 138 -8.51 3.20 28.01
C TRP A 138 -7.41 4.25 27.91
N THR A 139 -6.78 4.61 29.03
CA THR A 139 -5.71 5.61 29.07
C THR A 139 -4.53 5.16 28.21
N ILE A 140 -4.13 3.89 28.32
CA ILE A 140 -3.03 3.32 27.52
C ILE A 140 -3.35 3.37 26.02
N LEU A 141 -4.59 3.04 25.64
CA LEU A 141 -5.02 3.11 24.24
C LEU A 141 -4.94 4.55 23.72
N PHE A 142 -5.57 5.51 24.41
CA PHE A 142 -5.57 6.91 23.98
C PHE A 142 -4.17 7.52 23.97
N ASP A 143 -3.29 7.17 24.90
CA ASP A 143 -1.89 7.61 24.90
C ASP A 143 -1.14 7.13 23.65
N LYS A 144 -1.41 5.92 23.16
CA LYS A 144 -0.83 5.42 21.90
C LYS A 144 -1.36 6.19 20.71
N LEU A 145 -2.67 6.45 20.66
CA LEU A 145 -3.32 7.19 19.58
C LEU A 145 -2.81 8.64 19.52
N GLU A 146 -2.68 9.29 20.67
CA GLU A 146 -2.19 10.66 20.78
C GLU A 146 -0.74 10.78 20.32
N LYS A 147 0.13 9.80 20.66
CA LYS A 147 1.51 9.76 20.15
C LYS A 147 1.56 9.67 18.63
N ILE A 148 0.65 8.90 18.01
CA ILE A 148 0.57 8.78 16.56
C ILE A 148 0.09 10.11 15.96
N TYR A 149 -0.94 10.73 16.52
CA TYR A 149 -1.45 12.02 16.08
C TYR A 149 -0.38 13.13 16.20
N SER A 150 0.28 13.23 17.35
CA SER A 150 1.36 14.17 17.66
C SER A 150 2.56 14.04 16.72
N SER A 151 2.80 12.87 16.13
CA SER A 151 3.84 12.69 15.09
C SER A 151 3.54 13.44 13.78
N GLY A 152 2.30 13.89 13.59
CA GLY A 152 1.78 14.52 12.38
C GLY A 152 1.44 13.53 11.27
N ALA A 153 1.33 12.23 11.58
CA ALA A 153 0.85 11.22 10.64
C ALA A 153 -0.61 11.50 10.27
N LYS A 154 -0.95 11.36 8.99
CA LYS A 154 -2.33 11.46 8.48
C LYS A 154 -2.88 10.12 7.99
N ILE A 155 -1.99 9.17 7.69
CA ILE A 155 -2.35 7.81 7.29
C ILE A 155 -1.64 6.85 8.24
N VAL A 156 -2.40 5.96 8.87
CA VAL A 156 -1.88 4.96 9.81
C VAL A 156 -2.15 3.58 9.23
N LEU A 157 -1.09 2.80 9.01
CA LEU A 157 -1.17 1.43 8.51
C LEU A 157 -0.55 0.51 9.55
N SER A 158 -1.35 -0.34 10.19
CA SER A 158 -0.85 -1.37 11.11
C SER A 158 -1.05 -2.77 10.57
N LYS A 159 -0.04 -3.63 10.68
CA LYS A 159 -0.16 -5.05 10.33
C LYS A 159 -1.16 -5.80 11.22
N LEU A 160 -1.33 -5.36 12.46
CA LEU A 160 -2.27 -5.92 13.43
C LEU A 160 -3.61 -5.15 13.39
N PRO A 161 -4.69 -5.71 13.97
CA PRO A 161 -5.99 -5.05 13.98
C PRO A 161 -5.98 -3.66 14.61
N ILE A 162 -6.82 -2.78 14.07
CA ILE A 162 -7.21 -1.50 14.65
C ILE A 162 -8.68 -1.65 15.04
N GLY A 163 -9.00 -1.38 16.30
CA GLY A 163 -10.35 -1.46 16.86
C GLY A 163 -11.25 -0.28 16.45
N ASP A 164 -12.51 -0.35 16.85
CA ASP A 164 -13.53 0.63 16.48
C ASP A 164 -13.27 1.99 17.15
N ASP A 165 -12.90 2.00 18.44
CA ASP A 165 -12.59 3.23 19.19
C ASP A 165 -11.41 3.99 18.60
N ALA A 166 -10.36 3.26 18.22
CA ALA A 166 -9.21 3.84 17.52
C ALA A 166 -9.61 4.40 16.14
N THR A 167 -10.47 3.68 15.41
CA THR A 167 -10.96 4.12 14.09
C THR A 167 -11.77 5.41 14.21
N GLN A 168 -12.61 5.52 15.23
CA GLN A 168 -13.39 6.73 15.53
C GLN A 168 -12.49 7.90 15.92
N TYR A 169 -11.53 7.67 16.82
CA TYR A 169 -10.54 8.70 17.19
C TYR A 169 -9.81 9.23 15.95
N PHE A 170 -9.37 8.36 15.04
CA PHE A 170 -8.75 8.79 13.79
C PHE A 170 -9.69 9.55 12.87
N ALA A 171 -10.98 9.19 12.81
CA ALA A 171 -11.98 9.93 12.04
C ALA A 171 -12.14 11.36 12.57
N ASP A 172 -12.21 11.54 13.90
CA ASP A 172 -12.36 12.85 14.55
C ASP A 172 -11.15 13.77 14.31
N HIS A 173 -9.97 13.21 14.04
CA HIS A 173 -8.71 13.93 13.78
C HIS A 173 -8.34 14.04 12.29
N GLU A 174 -9.28 13.72 11.40
CA GLU A 174 -9.08 13.71 9.94
C GLU A 174 -7.88 12.82 9.53
N MET A 175 -7.79 11.64 10.12
CA MET A 175 -6.78 10.63 9.85
C MET A 175 -7.41 9.41 9.20
N TYR A 176 -6.64 8.72 8.35
CA TYR A 176 -7.07 7.50 7.70
C TYR A 176 -6.43 6.27 8.35
N SER A 177 -7.25 5.28 8.71
CA SER A 177 -6.80 3.98 9.18
C SER A 177 -7.67 2.85 8.62
N PRO A 178 -7.10 1.89 7.87
CA PRO A 178 -7.79 0.65 7.55
C PRO A 178 -7.79 -0.29 8.77
N ALA A 179 -8.80 -1.16 8.91
CA ALA A 179 -8.91 -2.08 10.06
C ALA A 179 -7.70 -3.02 10.23
N MET A 180 -7.03 -3.40 9.14
CA MET A 180 -5.82 -4.20 9.18
C MET A 180 -5.04 -4.03 7.87
N PHE A 181 -3.74 -3.81 7.93
CA PHE A 181 -2.88 -3.76 6.75
C PHE A 181 -2.31 -5.14 6.41
N GLN A 182 -2.58 -5.63 5.21
CA GLN A 182 -1.95 -6.84 4.69
C GLN A 182 -1.10 -6.50 3.47
N LYS A 183 0.21 -6.77 3.55
CA LYS A 183 1.08 -6.75 2.37
C LYS A 183 0.68 -7.91 1.47
N LYS A 184 -0.17 -7.63 0.48
CA LYS A 184 -0.50 -8.54 -0.63
C LYS A 184 0.02 -7.94 -1.92
N ILE A 185 1.29 -8.20 -2.20
CA ILE A 185 1.84 -8.17 -3.55
C ILE A 185 2.20 -9.61 -3.88
#